data_AF-A0A371IDV7-F1
#
_entry.id   AF-A0A371IDV7-F1
#
_cell.length_a   1.000
_cell.length_b   1.000
_cell.length_c   1.000
_cell.angle_alpha   90.00
_cell.angle_beta   90.00
_cell.angle_gamma   90.00
#
_symmetry.space_group_name_H-M   'P 1'
#
loop_
_entity.id
_entity.type
_entity.pdbx_description
1 polymer ?
#
loop_
_entity_poly.entity_id
_entity_poly.type
_entity_poly.pdbx_seq_one_letter_code
_entity_poly.pdbx_strand_id
1 'polypeptide(L)'
;MDKCKIPLFLGNYKPEVLVTLEFGEYTLVWWSQMLEDIRRGVRDPCEDLVALKRFMRGRFVPTSHTRDLHNKLQMLYQGTRSVEEYHKEMEMDLMKAQIRESKEATTTQFLHGLNMEI
;
A
#
# COMPACT_ATOMS: atom_id res chain seq x y z
N MET A 1 32.85 19.85 -13.55
CA MET A 1 32.09 18.62 -13.83
C MET A 1 31.68 18.05 -12.49
N ASP A 2 30.51 18.45 -12.02
CA ASP A 2 30.00 18.04 -10.72
C ASP A 2 29.73 16.54 -10.73
N LYS A 3 30.37 15.86 -9.79
CA LYS A 3 30.15 14.43 -9.55
C LYS A 3 28.68 14.28 -9.17
N CYS A 4 27.93 13.56 -9.99
CA CYS A 4 26.57 13.13 -9.71
C CYS A 4 26.59 12.44 -8.33
N LYS A 5 26.08 13.11 -7.30
CA LYS A 5 25.98 12.56 -5.94
C LYS A 5 24.91 11.49 -5.99
N ILE A 6 25.33 10.23 -6.16
CA ILE A 6 24.48 9.07 -5.85
C ILE A 6 24.05 9.25 -4.37
N PRO A 7 22.75 9.30 -4.05
CA PRO A 7 22.31 9.42 -2.67
C PRO A 7 22.92 8.28 -1.83
N LEU A 8 23.71 8.66 -0.84
CA LEU A 8 24.45 7.82 0.12
C LEU A 8 23.51 7.07 1.10
N PHE A 9 22.38 6.55 0.63
CA PHE A 9 21.51 5.67 1.42
C PHE A 9 22.05 4.25 1.58
N LEU A 10 23.09 3.88 0.82
CA LEU A 10 23.77 2.59 0.92
C LEU A 10 24.81 2.50 2.05
N GLY A 11 25.04 3.61 2.78
CA GLY A 11 26.20 3.73 3.67
C GLY A 11 26.04 3.18 5.08
N ASN A 12 24.86 3.18 5.69
CA ASN A 12 24.67 2.72 7.08
C ASN A 12 23.19 2.43 7.36
N TYR A 13 22.88 1.15 7.60
CA TYR A 13 21.65 0.57 8.18
C TYR A 13 20.37 1.44 8.09
N LYS A 14 19.53 1.19 7.08
CA LYS A 14 18.16 1.71 7.00
C LYS A 14 17.18 0.65 6.49
N PRO A 15 15.91 0.64 6.96
CA PRO A 15 14.85 -0.33 6.63
C PRO A 15 14.56 -0.52 5.12
N GLU A 16 15.19 0.26 4.25
CA GLU A 16 15.15 0.13 2.79
C GLU A 16 15.86 -1.15 2.27
N VAL A 17 16.86 -1.68 2.98
CA VAL A 17 17.49 -2.98 2.65
C VAL A 17 16.54 -4.15 2.94
N LEU A 18 15.68 -4.02 3.96
CA LEU A 18 14.61 -4.98 4.23
C LEU A 18 13.55 -4.96 3.13
N VAL A 19 13.19 -3.76 2.67
CA VAL A 19 12.24 -3.56 1.58
C VAL A 19 12.76 -4.21 0.28
N THR A 20 14.08 -4.18 0.03
CA THR A 20 14.69 -4.88 -1.13
C THR A 20 14.82 -6.39 -0.97
N LEU A 21 14.88 -6.93 0.25
CA LEU A 21 14.99 -8.37 0.49
C LEU A 21 13.66 -9.12 0.27
N GLU A 22 12.51 -8.46 0.48
CA GLU A 22 11.18 -9.05 0.27
C GLU A 22 10.63 -8.87 -1.15
N PHE A 23 11.35 -8.15 -2.00
CA PHE A 23 10.92 -7.93 -3.38
C PHE A 23 11.22 -9.16 -4.24
N GLY A 24 10.16 -9.78 -4.76
CA GLY A 24 10.28 -10.83 -5.77
C GLY A 24 11.08 -10.38 -7.00
N GLU A 25 11.51 -11.35 -7.81
CA GLU A 25 12.47 -11.16 -8.93
C GLU A 25 12.13 -9.98 -9.86
N TYR A 26 10.84 -9.77 -10.15
CA TYR A 26 10.37 -8.66 -10.99
C TYR A 26 10.62 -7.27 -10.39
N THR A 27 10.42 -7.12 -9.08
CA THR A 27 10.57 -5.83 -8.41
C THR A 27 12.05 -5.46 -8.27
N LEU A 28 12.94 -6.45 -8.12
CA LEU A 28 14.39 -6.24 -8.15
C LEU A 28 14.86 -5.70 -9.51
N VAL A 29 14.40 -6.29 -10.62
CA VAL A 29 14.75 -5.81 -11.97
C VAL A 29 14.26 -4.38 -12.19
N TRP A 30 13.03 -4.06 -11.77
CA TRP A 30 12.51 -2.70 -11.85
C TRP A 30 13.35 -1.71 -11.04
N TRP A 31 13.76 -2.08 -9.82
CA TRP A 31 14.57 -1.24 -8.95
C TRP A 31 15.94 -0.94 -9.57
N SER A 32 16.61 -1.95 -10.13
CA SER A 32 17.89 -1.78 -10.84
C SER A 32 17.74 -0.85 -12.04
N GLN A 33 16.67 -0.99 -12.84
CA GLN A 33 16.41 -0.09 -13.96
C GLN A 33 16.17 1.35 -13.50
N MET A 34 15.46 1.54 -12.39
CA MET A 34 15.20 2.88 -11.83
C MET A 34 16.50 3.57 -11.40
N LEU A 35 17.42 2.85 -10.75
CA LEU A 35 18.73 3.38 -10.37
C LEU A 35 19.58 3.76 -11.59
N GLU A 36 19.51 2.98 -12.67
CA GLU A 36 20.19 3.30 -13.93
C GLU A 36 19.60 4.54 -14.62
N ASP A 37 18.28 4.71 -14.62
CA ASP A 37 17.62 5.92 -15.12
C ASP A 37 18.10 7.17 -14.35
N ILE A 38 18.22 7.07 -13.02
CA ILE A 38 18.75 8.15 -12.16
C ILE A 38 20.21 8.45 -12.50
N ARG A 39 21.04 7.41 -12.63
CA ARG A 39 22.47 7.55 -12.99
C ARG A 39 22.68 8.23 -14.34
N ARG A 40 21.77 7.98 -15.30
CA ARG A 40 21.77 8.58 -16.63
C ARG A 40 21.14 9.98 -16.67
N GLY A 41 20.61 10.48 -15.56
CA GLY A 41 19.90 11.76 -15.50
C GLY A 41 18.56 11.77 -16.23
N VAL A 42 17.98 10.60 -16.53
CA VAL A 42 16.64 10.46 -17.12
C VAL A 42 15.56 10.74 -16.09
N ARG A 43 15.89 10.54 -14.81
CA ARG A 43 14.96 10.67 -13.68
C ARG A 43 15.69 11.34 -12.51
N ASP A 44 14.95 12.14 -11.75
CA ASP A 44 15.52 12.80 -10.56
C ASP A 44 15.82 11.77 -9.45
N PRO A 45 16.93 11.93 -8.71
CA PRO A 45 17.24 11.07 -7.58
C PRO A 45 16.14 11.10 -6.51
N CYS A 46 15.87 9.96 -5.88
CA CYS A 46 15.08 9.92 -4.65
C CYS A 46 15.89 10.54 -3.51
N GLU A 47 15.49 11.73 -3.06
CA GLU A 47 16.16 12.42 -1.95
C GLU A 47 15.69 11.93 -0.57
N ASP A 48 14.50 11.31 -0.49
CA ASP A 48 13.94 10.81 0.77
C ASP A 48 13.05 9.55 0.62
N LEU A 49 12.65 9.00 1.77
CA LEU A 49 11.77 7.84 1.87
C LEU A 49 10.35 8.13 1.33
N VAL A 50 9.91 9.39 1.35
CA VAL A 50 8.59 9.79 0.86
C VAL A 50 8.53 9.68 -0.66
N ALA A 51 9.58 10.15 -1.35
CA ALA A 51 9.77 10.00 -2.78
C ALA A 51 9.80 8.52 -3.18
N LEU A 52 10.57 7.70 -2.44
CA LEU A 52 10.61 6.26 -2.67
C LEU A 52 9.23 5.60 -2.57
N LYS A 53 8.47 5.88 -1.49
CA LYS A 53 7.10 5.38 -1.31
C LYS A 53 6.18 5.83 -2.45
N ARG A 54 6.34 7.05 -2.95
CA ARG A 54 5.55 7.58 -4.07
C ARG A 54 5.86 6.83 -5.38
N PHE A 55 7.12 6.55 -5.68
CA PHE A 55 7.50 5.76 -6.85
C PHE A 55 6.97 4.33 -6.78
N MET A 56 7.12 3.69 -5.63
CA MET A 56 6.58 2.36 -5.40
C MET A 56 5.06 2.33 -5.57
N ARG A 57 4.34 3.29 -5.00
CA ARG A 57 2.89 3.40 -5.19
C ARG A 57 2.53 3.58 -6.66
N GLY A 58 3.22 4.47 -7.39
CA GLY A 58 2.96 4.70 -8.81
C GLY A 58 3.18 3.47 -9.70
N ARG A 59 4.09 2.56 -9.31
CA ARG A 59 4.38 1.35 -10.08
C ARG A 59 3.52 0.15 -9.70
N PHE A 60 3.29 -0.05 -8.40
CA PHE A 60 2.75 -1.31 -7.87
C PHE A 60 1.33 -1.18 -7.33
N VAL A 61 0.82 0.04 -7.12
CA VAL A 61 -0.55 0.26 -6.69
C VAL A 61 -1.38 0.68 -7.90
N PRO A 62 -2.35 -0.14 -8.33
CA PRO A 62 -3.28 0.25 -9.40
C PRO A 62 -3.97 1.58 -9.08
N THR A 63 -4.24 2.39 -10.10
CA THR A 63 -5.00 3.64 -9.92
C THR A 63 -6.41 3.39 -9.39
N SER A 64 -6.97 2.19 -9.61
CA SER A 64 -8.25 1.76 -9.07
C SER A 64 -8.20 1.33 -7.61
N HIS A 65 -7.03 1.21 -6.98
CA HIS A 65 -6.88 0.59 -5.66
C HIS A 65 -7.81 1.18 -4.60
N THR A 66 -7.92 2.51 -4.54
CA THR A 66 -8.85 3.17 -3.61
C THR A 66 -10.29 2.77 -3.89
N ARG A 67 -10.73 2.77 -5.14
CA ARG A 67 -12.09 2.36 -5.53
C ARG A 67 -12.33 0.88 -5.21
N ASP A 68 -11.35 0.03 -5.47
CA ASP A 68 -11.46 -1.41 -5.23
C ASP A 68 -11.60 -1.71 -3.72
N LEU A 69 -10.90 -0.95 -2.87
CA LEU A 69 -11.07 -1.02 -1.41
C LEU A 69 -12.48 -0.59 -0.97
N HIS A 70 -13.01 0.51 -1.52
CA HIS A 70 -14.38 0.96 -1.21
C HIS A 70 -15.42 -0.07 -1.67
N ASN A 71 -15.26 -0.61 -2.87
CA ASN A 71 -16.15 -1.64 -3.40
C ASN A 71 -16.10 -2.91 -2.52
N LYS A 72 -14.91 -3.30 -2.06
CA LYS A 72 -14.75 -4.44 -1.16
C LYS A 72 -15.52 -4.22 0.16
N LEU A 73 -15.42 -3.03 0.75
CA LEU A 73 -16.16 -2.65 1.94
C LEU A 73 -17.68 -2.62 1.72
N GLN A 74 -18.14 -2.13 0.56
CA GLN A 74 -19.57 -2.10 0.23
C GLN A 74 -20.16 -3.49 0.00
N MET A 75 -19.36 -4.44 -0.51
CA MET A 75 -19.78 -5.82 -0.73
C MET A 75 -19.51 -6.74 0.47
N LEU A 76 -19.07 -6.20 1.61
CA LEU A 76 -18.77 -7.01 2.79
C LEU A 76 -20.06 -7.37 3.53
N TYR A 77 -20.31 -8.68 3.68
CA TYR A 77 -21.41 -9.24 4.48
C TYR A 77 -20.91 -10.45 5.26
N GLN A 78 -21.60 -10.80 6.35
CA GLN A 78 -21.23 -11.90 7.23
C GLN A 78 -21.18 -13.23 6.46
N GLY A 79 -22.25 -13.60 5.75
CA GLY A 79 -22.30 -14.85 4.99
C GLY A 79 -22.22 -16.04 5.95
N THR A 80 -21.47 -17.08 5.62
CA THR A 80 -21.32 -18.25 6.51
C THR A 80 -20.33 -18.04 7.67
N ARG A 81 -19.72 -16.85 7.78
CA ARG A 81 -18.71 -16.54 8.80
C ARG A 81 -19.36 -16.25 10.15
N SER A 82 -18.59 -16.44 11.22
CA SER A 82 -19.00 -15.93 12.53
C SER A 82 -19.04 -14.39 12.53
N VAL A 83 -19.83 -13.81 13.43
CA VAL A 83 -19.90 -12.36 13.62
C VAL A 83 -18.52 -11.77 13.94
N GLU A 84 -17.70 -12.49 14.70
CA GLU A 84 -16.35 -12.05 15.07
C GLU A 84 -15.40 -12.01 13.86
N GLU A 85 -15.41 -13.04 13.02
CA GLU A 85 -14.58 -13.09 11.79
C GLU A 85 -14.98 -11.97 10.83
N TYR A 86 -16.29 -11.78 10.64
CA TYR A 86 -16.83 -10.69 9.82
C TYR A 86 -16.39 -9.32 10.35
N HIS A 87 -16.53 -9.07 11.66
CA HIS A 87 -16.15 -7.81 12.28
C HIS A 87 -14.64 -7.53 12.13
N LYS A 88 -13.79 -8.54 12.34
CA LYS A 88 -12.33 -8.41 12.16
C LYS A 88 -11.95 -8.04 10.73
N GLU A 89 -12.59 -8.66 9.75
CA GLU A 89 -12.32 -8.37 8.33
C GLU A 89 -12.77 -6.95 7.95
N MET A 90 -13.94 -6.52 8.45
CA MET A 90 -14.44 -5.16 8.27
C MET A 90 -13.46 -4.11 8.80
N GLU A 91 -13.00 -4.28 10.04
CA GLU A 91 -12.01 -3.39 10.67
C GLU A 91 -10.70 -3.34 9.87
N MET A 92 -10.22 -4.49 9.42
CA MET A 92 -9.01 -4.55 8.59
C MET A 92 -9.16 -3.82 7.26
N ASP A 93 -10.31 -3.96 6.59
CA ASP A 93 -10.55 -3.30 5.32
C ASP A 93 -10.73 -1.77 5.48
N LEU A 94 -11.37 -1.32 6.57
CA LEU A 94 -11.48 0.10 6.92
C LEU A 94 -10.09 0.73 7.16
N MET A 95 -9.23 0.05 7.92
CA MET A 95 -7.85 0.49 8.14
C MET A 95 -7.05 0.59 6.84
N LYS A 96 -7.20 -0.39 5.93
CA LYS A 96 -6.52 -0.39 4.62
C LYS A 96 -7.00 0.74 3.73
N ALA A 97 -8.30 1.03 3.74
CA ALA A 97 -8.88 2.11 2.97
C ALA A 97 -8.52 3.51 3.50
N GLN A 98 -7.89 3.59 4.69
CA GLN A 98 -7.62 4.85 5.40
C GLN A 98 -8.89 5.68 5.64
N ILE A 99 -10.04 5.01 5.67
CA ILE A 99 -11.34 5.66 5.84
C ILE A 99 -11.50 5.96 7.33
N ARG A 100 -11.47 7.25 7.69
CA ARG A 100 -11.90 7.72 9.01
C ARG A 100 -13.40 7.95 8.97
N GLU A 101 -14.16 6.87 8.98
CA GLU A 101 -15.62 6.94 9.12
C GLU A 101 -16.01 7.38 10.54
N SER A 102 -17.20 7.98 10.67
CA SER A 102 -17.79 8.17 11.99
C SER A 102 -18.18 6.80 12.55
N LYS A 103 -18.12 6.65 13.87
CA LYS A 103 -18.54 5.40 14.55
C LYS A 103 -19.96 4.98 14.16
N GLU A 104 -20.84 5.94 13.86
CA GLU A 104 -22.22 5.73 13.42
C GLU A 104 -22.30 5.14 12.00
N ALA A 105 -21.48 5.61 11.06
CA ALA A 105 -21.43 5.08 9.70
C ALA A 105 -20.93 3.62 9.70
N THR A 106 -19.84 3.36 10.42
CA THR A 106 -19.28 2.02 10.58
C THR A 106 -20.27 1.06 11.25
N THR A 107 -20.98 1.51 12.30
CA THR A 107 -22.01 0.69 12.96
C THR A 107 -23.17 0.37 12.02
N THR A 108 -23.63 1.35 11.24
CA THR A 108 -24.71 1.16 10.26
C THR A 108 -24.33 0.14 9.21
N GLN A 109 -23.12 0.24 8.66
CA GLN A 109 -22.62 -0.68 7.65
C GLN A 109 -22.39 -2.09 8.21
N PHE A 110 -21.90 -2.18 9.46
CA PHE A 110 -21.73 -3.45 10.16
C PHE A 110 -23.07 -4.18 10.28
N LEU A 111 -24.09 -3.49 10.78
CA LEU A 111 -25.45 -4.02 10.94
C LEU A 111 -26.07 -4.41 9.59
N HIS A 112 -25.82 -3.65 8.53
CA HIS A 112 -26.34 -3.96 7.19
C HIS A 112 -25.80 -5.28 6.64
N GLY A 113 -24.54 -5.61 6.92
CA GLY A 113 -23.92 -6.84 6.45
C GLY A 113 -24.16 -8.06 7.35
N LEU A 114 -24.81 -7.93 8.51
CA LEU A 114 -25.15 -9.09 9.35
C LEU A 114 -26.20 -9.96 8.69
N ASN A 115 -26.11 -11.28 8.89
CA ASN A 115 -27.18 -12.16 8.47
C ASN A 115 -28.43 -11.93 9.33
N MET A 116 -29.59 -11.85 8.67
CA MET A 116 -30.88 -11.78 9.38
C MET A 116 -31.37 -13.14 9.89
N GLU A 117 -30.74 -14.23 9.46
CA GLU A 117 -30.98 -15.58 9.99
C GLU A 117 -30.10 -15.78 11.22
N ILE A 118 -30.63 -15.41 12.40
CA ILE A 118 -30.10 -15.77 13.71
C ILE A 118 -31.23 -16.45 14.49
#